data_AF-A0A916I0B8-F1
#
_entry.id   AF-A0A916I0B8-F1
#
_cell.length_a   1.000
_cell.length_b   1.000
_cell.length_c   1.000
_cell.angle_alpha   90.00
_cell.angle_beta   90.00
_cell.angle_gamma   90.00
#
_symmetry.space_group_name_H-M   'P 1'
#
loop_
_entity.id
_entity.type
_entity.pdbx_description
1 polymer ?
#
loop_
_entity_poly.entity_id
_entity_poly.type
_entity_poly.pdbx_seq_one_letter_code
_entity_poly.pdbx_strand_id
1 'polypeptide(L)' 'MSENPAAPTPRIFTIGTVRITEDASMTALSNEQIRALLQAAYPEVAHATIRERVETTEQGEIRVVDYLSVPGRKG' A
#
# COMPACT_ATOMS: atom_id res chain seq x y z
N MET A 1 -7.64 27.44 -20.01
CA MET A 1 -6.53 26.68 -19.41
C MET A 1 -7.18 25.58 -18.59
N SER A 2 -7.16 24.34 -19.06
CA SER A 2 -7.78 23.23 -18.35
C SER A 2 -6.96 22.91 -17.10
N GLU A 3 -7.59 22.96 -15.94
CA GLU A 3 -7.03 22.40 -14.70
C GLU A 3 -6.73 20.92 -14.97
N ASN A 4 -5.45 20.58 -14.94
CA ASN A 4 -5.02 19.19 -14.92
C ASN A 4 -5.51 18.63 -13.57
N PRO A 5 -6.50 17.71 -13.51
CA PRO A 5 -6.84 17.10 -12.24
C PRO A 5 -5.58 16.37 -11.80
N ALA A 6 -4.95 16.85 -10.72
CA ALA A 6 -3.76 16.24 -10.17
C ALA A 6 -4.03 14.74 -10.07
N ALA A 7 -3.35 13.95 -10.91
CA ALA A 7 -3.56 12.51 -10.93
C ALA A 7 -3.36 12.02 -9.50
N PRO A 8 -4.26 11.18 -8.96
CA PRO A 8 -4.16 10.72 -7.59
C PRO A 8 -2.78 10.13 -7.38
N THR A 9 -2.06 10.64 -6.38
CA THR A 9 -0.72 10.16 -6.04
C THR A 9 -0.77 8.65 -5.85
N PRO A 10 -0.05 7.87 -6.68
CA PRO A 10 -0.15 6.42 -6.64
C PRO A 10 0.30 5.91 -5.27
N ARG A 11 -0.51 5.02 -4.71
CA ARG A 11 -0.15 4.26 -3.51
C ARG A 11 0.82 3.15 -3.87
N ILE A 12 1.68 2.84 -2.93
CA ILE A 12 2.64 1.75 -3.04
C ILE A 12 2.46 0.90 -1.79
N PHE A 13 2.08 -0.34 -1.99
CA PHE A 13 1.87 -1.33 -0.94
C PHE A 13 3.16 -2.12 -0.74
N THR A 14 3.66 -2.18 0.48
CA THR A 14 4.93 -2.84 0.83
C THR A 14 4.68 -3.97 1.82
N ILE A 15 5.15 -5.17 1.48
CA ILE A 15 5.02 -6.40 2.29
C ILE A 15 6.41 -7.01 2.44
N GLY A 16 7.10 -6.73 3.54
CA GLY A 16 8.49 -7.14 3.70
C GLY A 16 9.39 -6.58 2.60
N THR A 17 9.85 -7.44 1.69
CA THR A 17 10.67 -7.05 0.52
C THR A 17 9.85 -6.83 -0.76
N VAL A 18 8.56 -7.17 -0.75
CA VAL A 18 7.67 -7.03 -1.91
C VAL A 18 7.12 -5.60 -1.97
N ARG A 19 7.17 -4.98 -3.15
CA ARG A 19 6.61 -3.66 -3.43
C ARG A 19 5.60 -3.78 -4.56
N ILE A 20 4.38 -3.34 -4.32
CA ILE A 20 3.26 -3.41 -5.26
C ILE A 20 2.79 -1.98 -5.52
N THR A 21 2.89 -1.53 -6.76
CA THR A 21 2.35 -0.24 -7.17
C THR A 21 0.85 -0.38 -7.37
N GLU A 22 0.09 0.60 -6.88
CA GLU A 22 -1.34 0.69 -7.09
C GLU A 22 -1.69 0.67 -8.57
N ASP A 23 -2.70 -0.14 -8.91
CA ASP A 23 -3.31 -0.19 -10.23
C ASP A 23 -4.71 0.43 -10.22
N ALA A 24 -5.31 0.52 -11.41
CA ALA A 24 -6.65 1.08 -11.60
C ALA A 24 -7.77 0.33 -10.86
N SER A 25 -7.59 -0.96 -10.57
CA SER A 25 -8.56 -1.77 -9.82
C SER A 25 -8.46 -1.53 -8.30
N MET A 26 -7.30 -1.09 -7.82
CA MET A 26 -7.03 -0.80 -6.42
C MET A 26 -7.36 0.64 -6.03
N THR A 27 -7.45 1.56 -6.99
CA THR A 27 -7.67 3.00 -6.73
C THR A 27 -8.93 3.31 -5.92
N ALA A 28 -10.01 2.55 -6.12
CA ALA A 28 -11.26 2.73 -5.39
C ALA A 28 -11.29 2.01 -4.02
N LEU A 29 -10.27 1.21 -3.71
CA LEU A 29 -10.25 0.34 -2.54
C LEU A 29 -9.56 1.00 -1.35
N SER A 30 -10.12 0.78 -0.15
CA SER A 30 -9.47 1.15 1.10
C SER A 30 -8.29 0.22 1.40
N ASN A 31 -7.38 0.64 2.28
CA ASN A 31 -6.21 -0.17 2.63
C ASN A 31 -6.58 -1.51 3.29
N GLU A 32 -7.72 -1.56 3.97
CA GLU A 32 -8.32 -2.79 4.52
C GLU A 32 -8.86 -3.72 3.42
N GLN A 33 -9.54 -3.16 2.41
CA GLN A 33 -10.01 -3.94 1.25
C GLN A 33 -8.83 -4.48 0.45
N ILE A 34 -7.78 -3.67 0.27
CA ILE A 34 -6.53 -4.10 -0.37
C ILE A 34 -5.84 -5.16 0.48
N ARG A 35 -5.86 -5.07 1.82
CA ARG A 35 -5.35 -6.15 2.68
C ARG A 35 -6.07 -7.47 2.41
N ALA A 36 -7.39 -7.46 2.33
CA ALA A 36 -8.18 -8.65 2.05
C ALA A 36 -7.90 -9.23 0.64
N LEU A 37 -7.68 -8.36 -0.36
CA LEU A 37 -7.27 -8.76 -1.70
C LEU A 37 -5.87 -9.41 -1.69
N LEU A 38 -4.91 -8.73 -1.06
CA LEU A 38 -3.52 -9.17 -0.99
C LEU A 38 -3.35 -10.42 -0.14
N GLN A 39 -4.20 -10.64 0.87
CA GLN A 39 -4.20 -11.83 1.74
C GLN A 39 -4.29 -13.15 0.94
N ALA A 40 -4.97 -13.15 -0.21
CA ALA A 40 -5.07 -14.34 -1.04
C ALA A 40 -3.71 -14.80 -1.61
N ALA A 41 -2.80 -13.86 -1.86
CA ALA A 41 -1.45 -14.13 -2.35
C ALA A 41 -0.38 -14.05 -1.24
N TYR A 42 -0.61 -13.23 -0.22
CA TYR A 42 0.30 -12.90 0.88
C TYR A 42 -0.43 -13.09 2.23
N PRO A 43 -0.62 -14.34 2.70
CA PRO A 43 -1.38 -14.61 3.92
C PRO A 43 -0.81 -13.91 5.17
N GLU A 44 0.47 -13.54 5.18
CA GLU A 44 1.12 -12.76 6.22
C GLU A 44 0.52 -11.36 6.41
N VAL A 45 -0.17 -10.80 5.40
CA VAL A 45 -0.83 -9.51 5.54
C VAL A 45 -2.14 -9.58 6.30
N ALA A 46 -2.73 -10.77 6.51
CA ALA A 46 -4.05 -10.93 7.13
C ALA A 46 -4.19 -10.22 8.48
N HIS A 47 -3.13 -10.26 9.27
CA HIS A 47 -3.03 -9.63 10.60
C HIS A 47 -1.93 -8.57 10.65
N ALA A 48 -1.44 -8.12 9.49
CA ALA A 48 -0.38 -7.12 9.45
C ALA A 48 -0.89 -5.78 9.98
N THR A 49 0.00 -5.08 10.69
CA THR A 49 -0.23 -3.69 11.05
C THR A 49 -0.02 -2.83 9.81
N ILE A 50 -1.06 -2.12 9.41
CA ILE A 50 -1.00 -1.16 8.29
C ILE A 50 -0.36 0.13 8.81
N ARG A 51 0.69 0.59 8.15
CA ARG A 51 1.27 1.92 8.37
C ARG A 51 1.27 2.70 7.07
N GLU A 52 0.77 3.92 7.14
CA GLU A 52 0.78 4.83 6.01
C GLU A 52 1.87 5.88 6.23
N ARG A 53 2.66 6.15 5.19
CA ARG A 53 3.67 7.21 5.18
C ARG A 53 3.76 7.84 3.81
N VAL A 54 4.10 9.12 3.79
CA VAL A 54 4.39 9.85 2.57
C VAL A 54 5.90 9.83 2.37
N GLU A 55 6.37 9.35 1.23
CA GLU A 55 7.77 9.50 0.82
C GLU A 55 7.86 10.56 -0.27
N THR A 56 8.81 11.47 -0.13
CA THR A 56 9.16 12.41 -1.20
C THR A 56 10.25 11.79 -2.05
N THR A 57 9.97 11.60 -3.34
CA THR A 57 10.92 11.12 -4.34
C THR A 57 11.26 12.25 -5.30
N GLU A 58 12.26 12.04 -6.16
CA GLU A 58 12.63 12.97 -7.23
C GLU A 58 11.45 13.26 -8.20
N GLN A 59 10.49 12.34 -8.26
CA GLN A 59 9.31 12.42 -9.13
C GLN A 59 8.09 13.03 -8.44
N GLY A 60 8.19 13.35 -7.14
CA GLY A 60 7.10 13.90 -6.32
C GLY A 60 6.84 13.08 -5.07
N GLU A 61 5.79 13.46 -4.34
CA GLU A 61 5.30 12.69 -3.19
C GLU A 61 4.63 11.41 -3.66
N ILE A 62 4.90 10.30 -2.97
CA ILE A 62 4.24 9.01 -3.11
C ILE A 62 3.68 8.58 -1.76
N ARG A 63 2.56 7.87 -1.78
CA ARG A 63 1.99 7.27 -0.57
C ARG A 63 2.45 5.83 -0.46
N VAL A 64 3.10 5.50 0.64
CA VAL A 64 3.53 4.13 0.93
C VAL A 64 2.68 3.57 2.06
N VAL A 65 2.17 2.37 1.85
CA VAL A 65 1.34 1.61 2.77
C VAL A 65 2.10 0.34 3.14
N ASP A 66 2.76 0.36 4.29
CA ASP A 66 3.51 -0.76 4.81
C ASP A 66 2.59 -1.73 5.57
N TYR A 67 2.57 -2.99 5.10
CA TYR A 67 1.97 -4.11 5.80
C TYR A 67 3.04 -4.81 6.64
N LEU A 68 3.13 -4.40 7.91
CA LEU A 68 4.07 -4.99 8.85
C LEU A 68 3.47 -6.26 9.43
N SER A 69 3.93 -7.43 8.97
CA SER A 69 3.57 -8.72 9.55
C SER A 69 3.87 -8.68 11.05
N VAL A 70 2.88 -9.04 11.87
CA VAL A 70 3.10 -9.13 13.31
C VAL A 70 4.10 -10.27 13.53
N PRO A 71 5.31 -9.99 14.06
CA PRO A 71 6.22 -11.06 14.41
C PRO A 71 5.49 -11.88 15.47
N GLY A 72 5.11 -13.12 15.13
CA GLY A 72 4.60 -14.03 16.13
C GLY A 72 5.61 -14.09 17.26
N ARG A 73 5.19 -13.83 18.50
CA ARG A 73 5.98 -14.21 19.68
C ARG A 73 6.28 -15.70 19.54
N LYS A 74 7.47 -16.03 19.06
CA LYS A 74 8.02 -17.37 19.14
C LYS A 74 8.88 -17.38 20.40
N GLY A 75 8.28 -17.84 21.51
CA GLY A 75 8.90 -17.89 22.84
C GLY A 75 7.95 -17.43 23.91
#